data_AF-A0A813E408-F1
#
_entry.id   AF-A0A813E408-F1
#
_cell.length_a   1.000
_cell.length_b   1.000
_cell.length_c   1.000
_cell.angle_alpha   90.00
_cell.angle_beta   90.00
_cell.angle_gamma   90.00
#
_symmetry.space_group_name_H-M   'P 1'
#
loop_
_entity.id
_entity.type
_entity.pdbx_description
1 polymer ?
#
loop_
_entity_poly.entity_id
_entity_poly.type
_entity_poly.pdbx_seq_one_letter_code
_entity_poly.pdbx_strand_id
1 'polypeptide(L)'
;MIWNKTNRRWTVHFHNVKAKEDAAAGSEFDELLIALYTPRGIFVFRHDLRQGLTATGVCTAIMGSDIFVYGPCGETSWPAALDVMLQKLDASACQHLAHISLNECLLAELAGASHQTTGQVYNDLPLADLSSKARGDRLQALVREVDSMLHPDSAIEDADSDAFGWLRGHCKVKCKSAQLRWCKVSRRWKMYFQNIKLQAFGIRESAKFDQLLLAMYTPRGVYVYRHDLEFAVSTFGVLTAIRGHTVQIAGPRGERKWQAALKAILNKFDAESNGCKRLAVVPFRRLKG
;
A
#
# COMPACT_ATOMS: atom_id res chain seq x y z
N MET A 1 22.15 0.40 -3.01
CA MET A 1 22.95 -0.57 -3.80
C MET A 1 22.25 -1.92 -3.79
N ILE A 2 22.28 -2.67 -4.88
CA ILE A 2 21.67 -4.00 -5.01
C ILE A 2 22.71 -4.94 -5.62
N TRP A 3 22.79 -6.19 -5.15
CA TRP A 3 23.61 -7.23 -5.79
C TRP A 3 22.88 -7.80 -7.01
N ASN A 4 23.39 -7.54 -8.21
CA ASN A 4 22.88 -8.15 -9.44
C ASN A 4 23.52 -9.54 -9.61
N LYS A 5 22.73 -10.59 -9.36
CA LYS A 5 23.19 -11.99 -9.43
C LYS A 5 23.65 -12.38 -10.84
N THR A 6 22.90 -11.97 -11.87
CA THR A 6 23.18 -12.31 -13.27
C THR A 6 24.52 -11.73 -13.72
N ASN A 7 24.76 -10.47 -13.41
CA ASN A 7 25.97 -9.75 -13.79
C ASN A 7 27.09 -9.83 -12.73
N ARG A 8 26.86 -10.61 -11.66
CA ARG A 8 27.73 -10.80 -10.50
C ARG A 8 28.39 -9.51 -10.03
N ARG A 9 27.63 -8.42 -9.87
CA ARG A 9 28.18 -7.12 -9.44
C ARG A 9 27.18 -6.32 -8.62
N TRP A 10 27.66 -5.43 -7.77
CA TRP A 10 26.84 -4.43 -7.10
C TRP A 10 26.43 -3.34 -8.09
N THR A 11 25.19 -2.84 -7.97
CA THR A 11 24.64 -1.77 -8.81
C THR A 11 23.94 -0.70 -7.98
N VAL A 12 24.05 0.54 -8.43
CA VAL A 12 23.16 1.66 -8.08
C VAL A 12 22.42 2.06 -9.35
N HIS A 13 21.11 2.23 -9.25
CA HIS A 13 20.24 2.51 -10.38
C HIS A 13 19.33 3.70 -10.02
N PHE A 14 19.40 4.74 -10.84
CA PHE A 14 18.48 5.87 -10.81
C PHE A 14 17.59 5.79 -12.04
N HIS A 15 16.28 5.84 -11.84
CA HIS A 15 15.30 5.66 -12.91
C HIS A 15 14.70 6.99 -13.36
N ASN A 16 14.26 7.03 -14.62
CA ASN A 16 13.43 8.11 -15.20
C ASN A 16 14.08 9.51 -15.09
N VAL A 17 15.38 9.60 -15.33
CA VAL A 17 16.16 10.84 -15.38
C VAL A 17 15.97 11.49 -16.75
N LYS A 18 15.29 12.63 -16.81
CA LYS A 18 15.06 13.35 -18.08
C LYS A 18 16.18 14.34 -18.36
N ALA A 19 17.16 13.98 -19.19
CA ALA A 19 18.25 14.88 -19.56
C ALA A 19 17.81 15.95 -20.59
N LYS A 20 18.57 17.05 -20.65
CA LYS A 20 18.27 18.29 -21.39
C LYS A 20 18.22 18.17 -22.92
N GLU A 21 18.72 17.09 -23.50
CA GLU A 21 18.99 17.02 -24.95
C GLU A 21 17.73 17.01 -25.85
N ASP A 22 16.53 16.88 -25.29
CA ASP A 22 15.26 17.12 -25.99
C ASP A 22 14.91 18.63 -26.00
N ALA A 23 15.64 19.40 -26.80
CA ALA A 23 15.61 20.86 -26.87
C ALA A 23 14.24 21.49 -27.22
N ALA A 24 13.23 20.71 -27.61
CA ALA A 24 11.91 21.20 -28.01
C ALA A 24 10.93 21.42 -26.84
N ALA A 25 11.20 20.92 -25.64
CA ALA A 25 10.21 20.89 -24.55
C ALA A 25 10.47 21.87 -23.37
N GLY A 26 11.56 22.63 -23.38
CA GLY A 26 12.02 23.38 -22.20
C GLY A 26 12.58 22.44 -21.14
N SER A 27 13.73 22.77 -20.54
CA SER A 27 14.31 21.87 -19.54
C SER A 27 13.51 21.92 -18.24
N GLU A 28 13.32 20.77 -17.61
CA GLU A 28 12.68 20.68 -16.29
C GLU A 28 13.67 21.04 -15.16
N PHE A 29 14.99 21.05 -15.40
CA PHE A 29 16.00 21.40 -14.39
C PHE A 29 17.31 21.97 -14.97
N ASP A 30 18.05 22.73 -14.15
CA ASP A 30 19.36 23.32 -14.44
C ASP A 30 20.54 22.42 -14.02
N GLU A 31 20.32 21.58 -13.01
CA GLU A 31 21.32 20.66 -12.47
C GLU A 31 20.68 19.34 -12.03
N LEU A 32 21.44 18.23 -12.14
CA LEU A 32 21.03 16.94 -11.61
C LEU A 32 21.85 16.60 -10.37
N LEU A 33 21.17 16.45 -9.24
CA LEU A 33 21.76 15.93 -8.01
C LEU A 33 21.36 14.48 -7.81
N ILE A 34 22.35 13.60 -7.60
CA ILE A 34 22.11 12.19 -7.26
C ILE A 34 22.59 11.92 -5.83
N ALA A 35 21.82 11.10 -5.09
CA ALA A 35 22.14 10.71 -3.73
C ALA A 35 22.26 9.19 -3.62
N LEU A 36 23.46 8.70 -3.29
CA LEU A 36 23.72 7.28 -3.08
C LEU A 36 23.50 6.95 -1.60
N TYR A 37 22.42 6.24 -1.29
CA TYR A 37 22.15 5.71 0.05
C TYR A 37 22.86 4.37 0.27
N THR A 38 23.72 4.32 1.28
CA THR A 38 24.56 3.16 1.62
C THR A 38 24.64 2.98 3.13
N PRO A 39 25.10 1.83 3.64
CA PRO A 39 25.34 1.67 5.08
C PRO A 39 26.42 2.62 5.65
N ARG A 40 27.30 3.22 4.81
CA ARG A 40 28.30 4.22 5.24
C ARG A 40 27.76 5.65 5.32
N GLY A 41 26.58 5.92 4.78
CA GLY A 41 26.11 7.29 4.62
C GLY A 41 25.32 7.53 3.34
N ILE A 42 24.92 8.79 3.18
CA ILE A 42 24.39 9.35 1.94
C ILE A 42 25.50 10.14 1.26
N PHE A 43 25.86 9.76 0.04
CA PHE A 43 26.82 10.51 -0.78
C PHE A 43 26.06 11.29 -1.85
N VAL A 44 26.22 12.61 -1.85
CA VAL A 44 25.49 13.52 -2.77
C VAL A 44 26.45 14.02 -3.83
N PHE A 45 26.10 13.82 -5.10
CA PHE A 45 26.89 14.27 -6.24
C PHE A 45 26.06 15.18 -7.14
N ARG A 46 26.70 16.20 -7.70
CA ARG A 46 26.23 16.87 -8.91
C ARG A 46 26.65 16.00 -10.10
N HIS A 47 25.68 15.47 -10.83
CA HIS A 47 25.92 14.55 -11.94
C HIS A 47 26.22 15.30 -13.23
N ASP A 48 27.11 14.76 -14.07
CA ASP A 48 27.56 15.38 -15.32
C ASP A 48 26.67 15.11 -16.53
N LEU A 49 25.57 14.37 -16.32
CA LEU A 49 24.62 13.90 -17.34
C LEU A 49 25.22 12.97 -18.41
N ARG A 50 26.43 12.44 -18.19
CA ARG A 50 27.12 11.55 -19.14
C ARG A 50 27.42 10.20 -18.51
N GLN A 51 27.95 10.21 -17.29
CA GLN A 51 28.41 9.00 -16.63
C GLN A 51 27.24 8.04 -16.37
N GLY A 52 27.36 6.80 -16.85
CA GLY A 52 26.40 5.73 -16.55
C GLY A 52 24.99 5.91 -17.13
N LEU A 53 24.74 6.93 -17.95
CA LEU A 53 23.45 7.14 -18.61
C LEU A 53 23.21 6.05 -19.66
N THR A 54 22.03 5.42 -19.67
CA THR A 54 21.65 4.49 -20.73
C THR A 54 21.32 5.23 -22.02
N ALA A 55 21.75 4.69 -23.16
CA ALA A 55 21.55 5.30 -24.46
C ALA A 55 20.07 5.57 -24.81
N THR A 56 19.89 6.61 -25.61
CA THR A 56 18.63 7.19 -26.07
C THR A 56 17.97 6.36 -27.17
N GLY A 57 16.77 5.84 -26.89
CA GLY A 57 15.81 5.40 -27.89
C GLY A 57 14.52 6.22 -27.80
N VAL A 58 13.57 6.02 -28.72
CA VAL A 58 12.26 6.72 -28.70
C VAL A 58 11.53 6.55 -27.35
N CYS A 59 11.67 5.40 -26.70
CA CYS A 59 11.13 5.17 -25.36
C CYS A 59 11.79 6.04 -24.28
N THR A 60 13.07 6.38 -24.43
CA THR A 60 13.84 7.21 -23.48
C THR A 60 13.30 8.64 -23.43
N ALA A 61 12.86 9.20 -24.57
CA ALA A 61 12.26 10.55 -24.61
C ALA A 61 10.96 10.63 -23.79
N ILE A 62 10.18 9.54 -23.77
CA ILE A 62 8.90 9.48 -23.04
C ILE A 62 9.10 9.14 -21.56
N MET A 63 9.98 8.16 -21.26
CA MET A 63 10.12 7.61 -19.92
C MET A 63 11.25 8.25 -19.10
N GLY A 64 12.19 8.93 -19.75
CA GLY A 64 13.47 9.34 -19.18
C GLY A 64 14.55 8.28 -19.35
N SER A 65 15.80 8.69 -19.16
CA SER A 65 16.98 7.83 -19.13
C SER A 65 17.19 7.19 -17.77
N ASP A 66 17.88 6.06 -17.73
CA ASP A 66 18.37 5.49 -16.48
C ASP A 66 19.84 5.85 -16.29
N ILE A 67 20.28 5.99 -15.03
CA ILE A 67 21.69 6.11 -14.66
C ILE A 67 22.09 4.87 -13.87
N PHE A 68 23.14 4.20 -14.30
CA PHE A 68 23.73 3.07 -13.60
C PHE A 68 25.17 3.33 -13.17
N VAL A 69 25.45 3.06 -11.90
CA VAL A 69 26.81 3.03 -11.35
C VAL A 69 27.11 1.60 -10.90
N TYR A 70 28.18 1.02 -11.45
CA TYR A 70 28.51 -0.40 -11.27
C TYR A 70 29.79 -0.59 -10.45
N GLY A 71 29.73 -1.51 -9.50
CA GLY A 71 30.92 -2.04 -8.84
C GLY A 71 31.67 -3.03 -9.73
N PRO A 72 32.82 -3.56 -9.28
CA PRO A 72 33.57 -4.58 -10.01
C PRO A 72 32.75 -5.87 -10.19
N CYS A 73 32.99 -6.58 -11.29
CA CYS A 73 32.42 -7.91 -11.50
C CYS A 73 33.11 -8.93 -10.58
N GLY A 74 32.33 -9.78 -9.92
CA GLY A 74 32.80 -10.77 -8.95
C GLY A 74 33.05 -10.24 -7.54
N GLU A 75 33.07 -8.91 -7.33
CA GLU A 75 33.30 -8.31 -6.01
C GLU A 75 32.05 -8.45 -5.14
N THR A 76 32.08 -9.37 -4.18
CA THR A 76 30.95 -9.64 -3.28
C THR A 76 30.89 -8.68 -2.09
N SER A 77 32.01 -8.01 -1.77
CA SER A 77 32.11 -7.03 -0.69
C SER A 77 31.46 -5.71 -1.11
N TRP A 78 30.32 -5.38 -0.52
CA TRP A 78 29.63 -4.13 -0.81
C TRP A 78 30.47 -2.87 -0.50
N PRO A 79 31.31 -2.80 0.56
CA PRO A 79 32.15 -1.63 0.81
C PRO A 79 33.20 -1.42 -0.28
N ALA A 80 33.91 -2.48 -0.68
CA ALA A 80 34.91 -2.40 -1.74
C ALA A 80 34.27 -2.02 -3.09
N ALA A 81 33.10 -2.58 -3.39
CA ALA A 81 32.34 -2.20 -4.57
C ALA A 81 31.88 -0.74 -4.52
N LEU A 82 31.48 -0.23 -3.36
CA LEU A 82 31.11 1.17 -3.16
C LEU A 82 32.29 2.10 -3.39
N ASP A 83 33.47 1.81 -2.84
CA ASP A 83 34.66 2.64 -3.02
C ASP A 83 34.99 2.80 -4.51
N VAL A 84 34.91 1.71 -5.28
CA VAL A 84 35.10 1.76 -6.75
C VAL A 84 33.99 2.55 -7.44
N MET A 85 32.73 2.45 -6.99
CA MET A 85 31.64 3.26 -7.56
C MET A 85 31.83 4.75 -7.29
N LEU A 86 32.24 5.14 -6.08
CA LEU A 86 32.53 6.51 -5.71
C LEU A 86 33.71 7.04 -6.53
N GLN A 87 34.80 6.27 -6.62
CA GLN A 87 35.95 6.61 -7.45
C GLN A 87 35.56 6.82 -8.93
N LYS A 88 34.64 6.02 -9.49
CA LYS A 88 34.14 6.24 -10.86
C LYS A 88 33.37 7.54 -11.02
N LEU A 89 32.62 7.96 -10.00
CA LEU A 89 31.92 9.25 -10.01
C LEU A 89 32.94 10.39 -9.87
N ASP A 90 33.89 10.30 -8.94
CA ASP A 90 34.94 11.31 -8.74
C ASP A 90 35.89 11.45 -9.94
N ALA A 91 36.16 10.36 -10.66
CA ALA A 91 36.99 10.36 -11.87
C ALA A 91 36.23 10.89 -13.12
N SER A 92 34.92 11.08 -13.02
CA SER A 92 34.10 11.69 -14.08
C SER A 92 34.00 13.20 -13.87
N ALA A 93 33.17 13.90 -14.66
CA ALA A 93 32.89 15.32 -14.41
C ALA A 93 31.83 15.53 -13.30
N CYS A 94 31.44 14.47 -12.59
CA CYS A 94 30.57 14.60 -11.42
C CYS A 94 31.31 15.27 -10.27
N GLN A 95 30.60 16.14 -9.53
CA GLN A 95 31.16 16.83 -8.36
C GLN A 95 30.61 16.21 -7.08
N HIS A 96 31.48 15.70 -6.22
CA HIS A 96 31.08 15.27 -4.87
C HIS A 96 30.73 16.49 -4.02
N LEU A 97 29.48 16.60 -3.60
CA LEU A 97 28.98 17.76 -2.85
C LEU A 97 29.00 17.53 -1.34
N ALA A 98 28.59 16.33 -0.90
CA ALA A 98 28.50 16.02 0.51
C ALA A 98 28.57 14.52 0.78
N HIS A 99 29.10 14.17 1.96
CA HIS A 99 28.91 12.88 2.59
C HIS A 99 28.23 13.10 3.94
N ILE A 100 27.01 12.58 4.06
CA ILE A 100 26.22 12.65 5.29
C ILE A 100 26.32 11.29 5.96
N SER A 101 27.08 11.23 7.06
CA SER A 101 27.15 10.01 7.87
C SER A 101 25.80 9.70 8.49
N LEU A 102 25.37 8.45 8.40
CA LEU A 102 24.17 7.95 9.10
C LEU A 102 24.55 7.67 10.55
N ASN A 103 24.71 8.72 11.36
CA ASN A 103 24.87 8.56 12.80
C ASN A 103 23.51 8.26 13.47
N GLU A 104 23.54 7.74 14.68
CA GLU A 104 22.33 7.33 15.41
C GLU A 104 21.34 8.48 15.62
N CYS A 105 21.82 9.72 15.76
CA CYS A 105 20.95 10.90 15.91
C CYS A 105 20.17 11.23 14.63
N LEU A 106 20.83 11.29 13.47
CA LEU A 106 20.15 11.56 12.20
C LEU A 106 19.19 10.41 11.84
N LEU A 107 19.61 9.17 12.11
CA LEU A 107 18.73 8.02 11.98
C LEU A 107 17.54 8.12 12.94
N ALA A 108 17.73 8.58 14.17
CA ALA A 108 16.65 8.78 15.14
C ALA A 108 15.72 9.94 14.76
N GLU A 109 16.21 11.01 14.13
CA GLU A 109 15.36 12.09 13.62
C GLU A 109 14.57 11.64 12.37
N LEU A 110 15.22 10.97 11.43
CA LEU A 110 14.57 10.36 10.26
C LEU A 110 13.59 9.26 10.69
N ALA A 111 13.92 8.50 11.73
CA ALA A 111 13.06 7.49 12.32
C ALA A 111 11.97 8.08 13.24
N GLY A 112 12.20 9.22 13.87
CA GLY A 112 11.19 9.98 14.62
C GLY A 112 10.15 10.59 13.69
N ALA A 113 10.56 10.92 12.46
CA ALA A 113 9.68 11.21 11.34
C ALA A 113 9.14 9.96 10.63
N SER A 114 9.51 8.74 11.08
CA SER A 114 9.12 7.46 10.46
C SER A 114 7.62 7.39 10.37
N HIS A 115 7.16 7.40 9.12
CA HIS A 115 5.79 7.16 8.80
C HIS A 115 5.44 5.75 9.26
N GLN A 116 4.48 5.62 10.17
CA GLN A 116 3.88 4.33 10.49
C GLN A 116 3.39 3.69 9.19
N THR A 117 4.14 2.73 8.68
CA THR A 117 3.76 1.94 7.52
C THR A 117 2.76 0.89 7.96
N THR A 118 1.91 0.41 7.05
CA THR A 118 1.00 -0.71 7.34
C THR A 118 1.74 -1.87 8.01
N GLY A 119 2.92 -2.27 7.52
CA GLY A 119 3.69 -3.38 8.11
C GLY A 119 4.03 -3.15 9.58
N GLN A 120 4.58 -1.99 9.91
CA GLN A 120 4.98 -1.65 11.29
C GLN A 120 3.81 -1.68 12.27
N VAL A 121 2.62 -1.24 11.84
CA VAL A 121 1.47 -1.15 12.76
C VAL A 121 0.83 -2.52 13.01
N TYR A 122 1.01 -3.48 12.10
CA TYR A 122 0.51 -4.84 12.26
C TYR A 122 1.56 -5.83 12.77
N ASN A 123 2.76 -5.37 13.14
CA ASN A 123 3.76 -6.24 13.73
C ASN A 123 3.18 -6.94 14.95
N ASP A 124 3.41 -8.25 15.05
CA ASP A 124 2.95 -9.11 16.15
C ASP A 124 1.43 -9.22 16.31
N LEU A 125 0.63 -8.80 15.31
CA LEU A 125 -0.82 -8.95 15.36
C LEU A 125 -1.30 -10.26 14.73
N PRO A 126 -2.36 -10.87 15.27
CA PRO A 126 -2.99 -12.03 14.66
C PRO A 126 -3.39 -11.73 13.22
N LEU A 127 -3.10 -12.64 12.29
CA LEU A 127 -3.39 -12.51 10.85
C LEU A 127 -2.47 -11.56 10.05
N ALA A 128 -1.46 -10.94 10.67
CA ALA A 128 -0.53 -10.06 9.96
C ALA A 128 0.26 -10.80 8.87
N ASP A 129 0.78 -11.98 9.21
CA ASP A 129 1.64 -12.80 8.33
C ASP A 129 0.85 -13.68 7.35
N LEU A 130 -0.48 -13.72 7.49
CA LEU A 130 -1.31 -14.47 6.56
C LEU A 130 -1.37 -13.77 5.20
N SER A 131 -1.45 -14.58 4.15
CA SER A 131 -1.77 -14.11 2.81
C SER A 131 -3.12 -13.38 2.81
N SER A 132 -3.33 -12.49 1.84
CA SER A 132 -4.59 -11.74 1.75
C SER A 132 -5.83 -12.64 1.67
N LYS A 133 -5.72 -13.80 0.98
CA LYS A 133 -6.80 -14.79 0.90
C LYS A 133 -7.05 -15.45 2.25
N ALA A 134 -6.02 -16.07 2.85
CA ALA A 134 -6.16 -16.77 4.13
C ALA A 134 -6.66 -15.83 5.25
N ARG A 135 -6.19 -14.58 5.28
CA ARG A 135 -6.73 -13.56 6.19
C ARG A 135 -8.20 -13.26 5.91
N GLY A 136 -8.58 -13.13 4.64
CA GLY A 136 -9.97 -12.92 4.24
C GLY A 136 -10.89 -14.04 4.73
N ASP A 137 -10.47 -15.29 4.54
CA ASP A 137 -11.22 -16.48 4.96
C ASP A 137 -11.40 -16.53 6.49
N ARG A 138 -10.33 -16.23 7.25
CA ARG A 138 -10.40 -16.16 8.73
C ARG A 138 -11.32 -15.04 9.22
N LEU A 139 -11.26 -13.87 8.60
CA LEU A 139 -12.15 -12.76 8.94
C LEU A 139 -13.61 -13.08 8.58
N GLN A 140 -13.85 -13.79 7.48
CA GLN A 140 -15.19 -14.23 7.10
C GLN A 140 -15.77 -15.20 8.13
N ALA A 141 -14.99 -16.20 8.58
CA ALA A 141 -15.40 -17.12 9.63
C ALA A 141 -15.75 -16.39 10.93
N LEU A 142 -14.92 -15.42 11.34
CA LEU A 142 -15.19 -14.58 12.51
C LEU A 142 -16.49 -13.79 12.38
N VAL A 143 -16.76 -13.17 11.22
CA VAL A 143 -18.01 -12.44 10.99
C VAL A 143 -19.21 -13.37 11.02
N ARG A 144 -19.09 -14.58 10.47
CA ARG A 144 -20.15 -15.59 10.54
C ARG A 144 -20.48 -15.95 11.99
N GLU A 145 -19.48 -16.15 12.84
CA GLU A 145 -19.68 -16.43 14.27
C GLU A 145 -20.41 -15.26 14.97
N VAL A 146 -19.98 -14.02 14.72
CA VAL A 146 -20.68 -12.82 15.22
C VAL A 146 -22.13 -12.80 14.74
N ASP A 147 -22.37 -13.14 13.47
CA ASP A 147 -23.71 -13.16 12.88
C ASP A 147 -24.60 -14.24 13.51
N SER A 148 -24.05 -15.42 13.81
CA SER A 148 -24.72 -16.49 14.56
C SER A 148 -25.11 -16.05 15.97
N MET A 149 -24.20 -15.37 16.69
CA MET A 149 -24.50 -14.87 18.03
C MET A 149 -25.63 -13.83 18.05
N LEU A 150 -25.73 -13.01 17.00
CA LEU A 150 -26.75 -11.97 16.89
C LEU A 150 -28.12 -12.51 16.44
N HIS A 151 -28.18 -13.73 15.93
CA HIS A 151 -29.40 -14.35 15.41
C HIS A 151 -29.51 -15.81 15.86
N PRO A 152 -29.64 -16.05 17.18
CA PRO A 152 -29.60 -17.41 17.75
C PRO A 152 -30.72 -18.33 17.22
N ASP A 153 -31.85 -17.75 16.82
CA ASP A 153 -33.01 -18.49 16.31
C ASP A 153 -32.96 -18.73 14.79
N SER A 154 -31.93 -18.22 14.10
CA SER A 154 -31.77 -18.38 12.66
C SER A 154 -30.78 -19.49 12.32
N ALA A 155 -31.19 -20.43 11.46
CA ALA A 155 -30.26 -21.35 10.82
C ALA A 155 -29.27 -20.57 9.93
N ILE A 156 -27.99 -20.92 10.02
CA ILE A 156 -26.92 -20.36 9.20
C ILE A 156 -26.26 -21.46 8.38
N GLU A 157 -26.44 -21.37 7.07
CA GLU A 157 -26.02 -22.38 6.09
C GLU A 157 -24.98 -21.80 5.14
N ASP A 158 -23.95 -22.55 4.79
CA ASP A 158 -22.96 -22.12 3.80
C ASP A 158 -23.59 -21.96 2.42
N ALA A 159 -23.10 -20.98 1.66
CA ALA A 159 -23.55 -20.79 0.29
C ALA A 159 -22.92 -21.84 -0.64
N ASP A 160 -23.72 -22.43 -1.53
CA ASP A 160 -23.23 -23.31 -2.60
C ASP A 160 -22.50 -22.54 -3.74
N SER A 161 -22.45 -21.21 -3.67
CA SER A 161 -21.85 -20.38 -4.72
C SER A 161 -21.15 -19.14 -4.17
N ASP A 162 -20.23 -18.58 -4.95
CA ASP A 162 -19.49 -17.36 -4.63
C ASP A 162 -20.36 -16.07 -4.62
N ALA A 163 -21.65 -16.19 -4.92
CA ALA A 163 -22.60 -15.08 -4.99
C ALA A 163 -22.73 -14.37 -3.63
N PHE A 164 -22.86 -15.15 -2.56
CA PHE A 164 -22.92 -14.70 -1.17
C PHE A 164 -21.96 -15.53 -0.30
N GLY A 165 -21.97 -15.37 1.02
CA GLY A 165 -21.12 -16.15 1.93
C GLY A 165 -21.93 -17.24 2.63
N TRP A 166 -23.08 -16.89 3.18
CA TRP A 166 -23.99 -17.80 3.86
C TRP A 166 -25.43 -17.33 3.77
N LEU A 167 -26.36 -18.25 3.98
CA LEU A 167 -27.78 -17.98 4.16
C LEU A 167 -28.09 -17.91 5.66
N ARG A 168 -28.84 -16.89 6.09
CA ARG A 168 -29.35 -16.77 7.46
C ARG A 168 -30.88 -16.75 7.42
N GLY A 169 -31.51 -17.88 7.71
CA GLY A 169 -32.92 -18.09 7.41
C GLY A 169 -33.18 -17.96 5.90
N HIS A 170 -33.78 -16.86 5.46
CA HIS A 170 -33.99 -16.55 4.04
C HIS A 170 -33.10 -15.39 3.53
N CYS A 171 -32.27 -14.80 4.39
CA CYS A 171 -31.43 -13.66 4.07
C CYS A 171 -30.07 -14.13 3.53
N LYS A 172 -29.73 -13.78 2.29
CA LYS A 172 -28.41 -14.04 1.68
C LYS A 172 -27.41 -13.00 2.18
N VAL A 173 -26.39 -13.44 2.92
CA VAL A 173 -25.40 -12.55 3.53
C VAL A 173 -24.09 -12.62 2.76
N LYS A 174 -23.60 -11.48 2.28
CA LYS A 174 -22.24 -11.33 1.75
C LYS A 174 -21.33 -10.73 2.80
N CYS A 175 -20.15 -11.31 2.99
CA CYS A 175 -19.09 -10.72 3.79
C CYS A 175 -17.92 -10.24 2.92
N LYS A 176 -17.36 -9.09 3.27
CA LYS A 176 -16.09 -8.59 2.72
C LYS A 176 -15.20 -8.09 3.83
N SER A 177 -13.90 -8.27 3.66
CA SER A 177 -12.90 -7.79 4.61
C SER A 177 -11.95 -6.78 3.98
N ALA A 178 -11.45 -5.86 4.80
CA ALA A 178 -10.39 -4.94 4.42
C ALA A 178 -9.44 -4.72 5.60
N GLN A 179 -8.17 -4.47 5.28
CA GLN A 179 -7.14 -4.08 6.23
C GLN A 179 -6.96 -2.56 6.18
N LEU A 180 -6.77 -1.92 7.34
CA LEU A 180 -6.40 -0.51 7.40
C LEU A 180 -5.00 -0.33 6.79
N ARG A 181 -4.87 0.45 5.73
CA ARG A 181 -3.59 0.62 5.01
C ARG A 181 -3.22 2.08 4.82
N TRP A 182 -1.94 2.40 5.03
CA TRP A 182 -1.39 3.70 4.65
C TRP A 182 -1.19 3.77 3.14
N CYS A 183 -1.86 4.72 2.48
CA CYS A 183 -1.69 4.97 1.05
C CYS A 183 -0.69 6.12 0.85
N LYS A 184 0.54 5.81 0.41
CA LYS A 184 1.62 6.79 0.20
C LYS A 184 1.22 7.93 -0.74
N VAL A 185 0.62 7.60 -1.89
CA VAL A 185 0.22 8.57 -2.93
C VAL A 185 -0.78 9.60 -2.37
N SER A 186 -1.85 9.14 -1.73
CA SER A 186 -2.86 10.05 -1.18
C SER A 186 -2.50 10.62 0.20
N ARG A 187 -1.42 10.12 0.81
CA ARG A 187 -0.96 10.43 2.18
C ARG A 187 -2.08 10.28 3.22
N ARG A 188 -2.84 9.19 3.18
CA ARG A 188 -3.92 8.90 4.14
C ARG A 188 -4.03 7.40 4.45
N TRP A 189 -4.55 7.06 5.62
CA TRP A 189 -5.03 5.71 5.93
C TRP A 189 -6.36 5.43 5.25
N LYS A 190 -6.55 4.21 4.72
CA LYS A 190 -7.76 3.80 3.98
C LYS A 190 -8.21 2.39 4.35
N MET A 191 -9.51 2.19 4.24
CA MET A 191 -10.16 0.88 4.11
C MET A 191 -10.67 0.74 2.69
N TYR A 192 -10.49 -0.44 2.11
CA TYR A 192 -10.76 -0.68 0.70
C TYR A 192 -11.35 -2.08 0.51
N PHE A 193 -12.64 -2.15 0.23
CA PHE A 193 -13.38 -3.38 -0.02
C PHE A 193 -13.70 -3.46 -1.51
N GLN A 194 -13.40 -4.58 -2.15
CA GLN A 194 -13.52 -4.73 -3.60
C GLN A 194 -14.41 -5.91 -4.01
N ASN A 195 -14.77 -5.90 -5.29
CA ASN A 195 -15.51 -6.97 -5.96
C ASN A 195 -16.87 -7.22 -5.28
N ILE A 196 -17.61 -6.14 -5.02
CA ILE A 196 -18.95 -6.18 -4.42
C ILE A 196 -19.99 -6.07 -5.53
N LYS A 197 -20.72 -7.16 -5.81
CA LYS A 197 -21.76 -7.17 -6.84
C LYS A 197 -23.08 -6.64 -6.26
N LEU A 198 -23.18 -5.32 -6.17
CA LEU A 198 -24.45 -4.62 -5.87
C LEU A 198 -25.36 -4.68 -7.10
N GLN A 199 -26.67 -4.61 -6.86
CA GLN A 199 -27.65 -4.44 -7.93
C GLN A 199 -27.44 -3.06 -8.57
N ALA A 200 -27.14 -3.05 -9.86
CA ALA A 200 -27.00 -1.80 -10.60
C ALA A 200 -28.39 -1.30 -11.03
N PHE A 201 -28.64 0.00 -10.87
CA PHE A 201 -29.84 0.64 -11.41
C PHE A 201 -29.94 0.38 -12.92
N GLY A 202 -31.06 -0.19 -13.36
CA GLY A 202 -31.36 -0.43 -14.78
C GLY A 202 -30.81 -1.74 -15.39
N ILE A 203 -30.06 -2.55 -14.64
CA ILE A 203 -29.66 -3.90 -15.08
C ILE A 203 -30.61 -4.91 -14.42
N ARG A 204 -31.26 -5.77 -15.23
CA ARG A 204 -32.24 -6.77 -14.76
C ARG A 204 -31.65 -7.88 -13.88
N GLU A 205 -30.36 -7.88 -13.60
CA GLU A 205 -29.77 -8.84 -12.65
C GLU A 205 -30.10 -8.43 -11.21
N SER A 206 -30.74 -9.33 -10.46
CA SER A 206 -31.02 -9.16 -9.05
C SER A 206 -29.72 -9.10 -8.23
N ALA A 207 -29.74 -8.36 -7.12
CA ALA A 207 -28.67 -8.41 -6.13
C ALA A 207 -28.37 -9.86 -5.77
N LYS A 208 -27.09 -10.23 -5.74
CA LYS A 208 -26.67 -11.59 -5.38
C LYS A 208 -26.79 -11.90 -3.89
N PHE A 209 -27.10 -10.88 -3.09
CA PHE A 209 -27.23 -10.94 -1.64
C PHE A 209 -28.18 -9.84 -1.16
N ASP A 210 -28.78 -10.05 0.02
CA ASP A 210 -29.71 -9.11 0.65
C ASP A 210 -28.99 -8.21 1.66
N GLN A 211 -27.91 -8.72 2.28
CA GLN A 211 -27.15 -8.00 3.29
C GLN A 211 -25.64 -8.06 3.02
N LEU A 212 -24.96 -6.93 3.22
CA LEU A 212 -23.51 -6.84 3.18
C LEU A 212 -22.94 -6.60 4.59
N LEU A 213 -22.06 -7.49 5.02
CA LEU A 213 -21.25 -7.35 6.23
C LEU A 213 -19.81 -7.00 5.87
N LEU A 214 -19.23 -6.04 6.58
CA LEU A 214 -17.86 -5.58 6.41
C LEU A 214 -17.02 -5.89 7.65
N ALA A 215 -15.95 -6.65 7.47
CA ALA A 215 -14.90 -6.87 8.46
C ALA A 215 -13.73 -5.90 8.25
N MET A 216 -13.59 -4.96 9.18
CA MET A 216 -12.47 -4.02 9.21
C MET A 216 -11.37 -4.57 10.12
N TYR A 217 -10.35 -5.19 9.53
CA TYR A 217 -9.16 -5.63 10.25
C TYR A 217 -8.27 -4.41 10.56
N THR A 218 -8.12 -4.08 11.84
CA THR A 218 -7.37 -2.92 12.33
C THR A 218 -6.35 -3.35 13.37
N PRO A 219 -5.39 -2.49 13.74
CA PRO A 219 -4.47 -2.80 14.82
C PRO A 219 -5.10 -2.95 16.22
N ARG A 220 -6.35 -2.49 16.43
CA ARG A 220 -7.09 -2.69 17.69
C ARG A 220 -7.88 -3.99 17.75
N GLY A 221 -8.10 -4.64 16.61
CA GLY A 221 -9.08 -5.71 16.48
C GLY A 221 -9.86 -5.63 15.18
N VAL A 222 -10.93 -6.44 15.10
CA VAL A 222 -11.84 -6.49 13.96
C VAL A 222 -13.14 -5.78 14.31
N TYR A 223 -13.53 -4.81 13.49
CA TYR A 223 -14.85 -4.18 13.59
C TYR A 223 -15.76 -4.80 12.55
N VAL A 224 -16.97 -5.19 12.95
CA VAL A 224 -17.97 -5.78 12.07
C VAL A 224 -19.10 -4.79 11.88
N TYR A 225 -19.39 -4.44 10.63
CA TYR A 225 -20.47 -3.52 10.27
C TYR A 225 -21.47 -4.20 9.33
N ARG A 226 -22.76 -3.92 9.51
CA ARG A 226 -23.76 -4.03 8.46
C ARG A 226 -23.72 -2.76 7.62
N HIS A 227 -23.46 -2.91 6.32
CA HIS A 227 -23.44 -1.82 5.36
C HIS A 227 -24.85 -1.50 4.84
N ASP A 228 -25.11 -0.26 4.48
CA ASP A 228 -26.38 0.23 3.91
C ASP A 228 -26.51 0.03 2.39
N LEU A 229 -25.41 -0.35 1.75
CA LEU A 229 -25.23 -0.54 0.29
C LEU A 229 -25.09 0.74 -0.53
N GLU A 230 -25.01 1.90 0.11
CA GLU A 230 -24.91 3.21 -0.55
C GLU A 230 -23.67 3.97 -0.10
N PHE A 231 -23.42 4.02 1.21
CA PHE A 231 -22.35 4.79 1.79
C PHE A 231 -20.98 4.41 1.21
N ALA A 232 -20.24 5.41 0.73
CA ALA A 232 -18.87 5.28 0.22
C ALA A 232 -18.67 4.23 -0.90
N VAL A 233 -19.75 3.84 -1.59
CA VAL A 233 -19.71 3.00 -2.79
C VAL A 233 -19.20 3.85 -3.96
N SER A 234 -18.12 3.41 -4.61
CA SER A 234 -17.63 4.06 -5.83
C SER A 234 -18.37 3.55 -7.07
N THR A 235 -18.85 4.46 -7.89
CA THR A 235 -19.42 4.16 -9.22
C THR A 235 -18.43 4.62 -10.31
N PHE A 236 -17.86 3.68 -11.06
CA PHE A 236 -17.03 3.95 -12.24
C PHE A 236 -17.77 3.58 -13.54
N GLY A 237 -19.09 3.80 -13.58
CA GLY A 237 -19.93 3.51 -14.74
C GLY A 237 -19.93 2.03 -15.13
N VAL A 238 -19.92 1.75 -16.44
CA VAL A 238 -20.07 0.40 -17.02
C VAL A 238 -19.03 -0.61 -16.49
N LEU A 239 -17.79 -0.19 -16.25
CA LEU A 239 -16.75 -1.09 -15.72
C LEU A 239 -17.09 -1.64 -14.33
N THR A 240 -17.87 -0.89 -13.54
CA THR A 240 -18.34 -1.33 -12.22
C THR A 240 -19.32 -2.48 -12.30
N ALA A 241 -20.14 -2.57 -13.36
CA ALA A 241 -21.06 -3.70 -13.55
C ALA A 241 -20.29 -5.02 -13.74
N ILE A 242 -19.18 -4.99 -14.49
CA ILE A 242 -18.37 -6.18 -14.78
C ILE A 242 -17.48 -6.57 -13.58
N ARG A 243 -16.75 -5.59 -13.02
CA ARG A 243 -15.75 -5.85 -11.98
C ARG A 243 -16.34 -5.89 -10.56
N GLY A 244 -17.55 -5.37 -10.39
CA GLY A 244 -18.15 -5.10 -9.10
C GLY A 244 -17.78 -3.72 -8.56
N HIS A 245 -18.53 -3.33 -7.54
CA HIS A 245 -18.38 -2.11 -6.78
C HIS A 245 -17.26 -2.23 -5.78
N THR A 246 -16.81 -1.05 -5.35
CA THR A 246 -15.81 -0.90 -4.31
C THR A 246 -16.37 0.02 -3.23
N VAL A 247 -16.15 -0.31 -1.98
CA VAL A 247 -16.42 0.57 -0.83
C VAL A 247 -15.09 1.09 -0.33
N GLN A 248 -14.90 2.42 -0.33
CA GLN A 248 -13.63 3.03 0.07
C GLN A 248 -13.84 4.18 1.05
N ILE A 249 -13.27 4.04 2.25
CA ILE A 249 -13.29 5.08 3.27
C ILE A 249 -11.85 5.45 3.63
N ALA A 250 -11.58 6.75 3.71
CA ALA A 250 -10.27 7.29 4.06
C ALA A 250 -10.32 8.15 5.31
N GLY A 251 -9.24 8.11 6.10
CA GLY A 251 -8.98 9.08 7.15
C GLY A 251 -8.57 10.47 6.61
N PRO A 252 -8.25 11.42 7.50
CA PRO A 252 -7.79 12.75 7.11
C PRO A 252 -6.49 12.73 6.29
N ARG A 253 -6.28 13.74 5.43
CA ARG A 253 -5.03 13.86 4.67
C ARG A 253 -3.89 14.20 5.60
N GLY A 254 -2.76 13.53 5.45
CA GLY A 254 -1.55 13.79 6.23
C GLY A 254 -1.58 13.23 7.64
N GLU A 255 -2.71 12.68 8.12
CA GLU A 255 -2.80 12.06 9.45
C GLU A 255 -1.97 10.77 9.49
N ARG A 256 -0.79 10.84 10.10
CA ARG A 256 0.15 9.71 10.15
C ARG A 256 -0.20 8.72 11.25
N LYS A 257 -0.85 9.16 12.34
CA LYS A 257 -1.22 8.30 13.47
C LYS A 257 -2.43 7.47 13.09
N TRP A 258 -2.24 6.16 12.94
CA TRP A 258 -3.32 5.26 12.52
C TRP A 258 -4.53 5.30 13.46
N GLN A 259 -4.33 5.56 14.76
CA GLN A 259 -5.43 5.64 15.75
C GLN A 259 -6.38 6.80 15.44
N ALA A 260 -5.83 7.98 15.17
CA ALA A 260 -6.61 9.17 14.83
C ALA A 260 -7.32 8.98 13.49
N ALA A 261 -6.63 8.41 12.50
CA ALA A 261 -7.24 8.10 11.21
C ALA A 261 -8.33 7.02 11.32
N LEU A 262 -8.12 5.98 12.12
CA LEU A 262 -9.12 4.94 12.38
C LEU A 262 -10.34 5.54 13.08
N LYS A 263 -10.16 6.36 14.11
CA LYS A 263 -11.26 7.07 14.78
C LYS A 263 -12.08 7.87 13.77
N ALA A 264 -11.41 8.63 12.90
CA ALA A 264 -12.10 9.38 11.85
C ALA A 264 -12.84 8.50 10.83
N ILE A 265 -12.30 7.33 10.49
CA ILE A 265 -12.98 6.35 9.61
C ILE A 265 -14.21 5.76 10.31
N LEU A 266 -14.08 5.34 11.57
CA LEU A 266 -15.17 4.77 12.36
C LEU A 266 -16.30 5.80 12.54
N ASN A 267 -15.97 7.05 12.89
CA ASN A 267 -16.95 8.13 13.00
C ASN A 267 -17.76 8.32 11.72
N LYS A 268 -17.19 8.06 10.53
CA LYS A 268 -17.95 8.11 9.28
C LYS A 268 -18.91 6.93 9.16
N PHE A 269 -18.50 5.72 9.50
CA PHE A 269 -19.42 4.57 9.51
C PHE A 269 -20.52 4.70 10.57
N ASP A 270 -20.21 5.28 11.72
CA ASP A 270 -21.13 5.45 12.84
C ASP A 270 -22.05 6.67 12.71
N ALA A 271 -21.84 7.53 11.69
CA ALA A 271 -22.70 8.68 11.47
C ALA A 271 -24.10 8.23 11.04
N GLU A 272 -25.13 8.73 11.73
CA GLU A 272 -26.53 8.33 11.50
C GLU A 272 -26.97 8.53 10.04
N SER A 273 -26.42 9.53 9.34
CA SER A 273 -26.70 9.81 7.94
C SER A 273 -26.27 8.73 6.95
N ASN A 274 -25.41 7.79 7.37
CA ASN A 274 -24.76 6.84 6.46
C ASN A 274 -25.34 5.41 6.57
N GLY A 275 -26.42 5.20 7.34
CA GLY A 275 -27.19 3.94 7.40
C GLY A 275 -26.46 2.68 7.90
N CYS A 276 -25.14 2.74 8.07
CA CYS A 276 -24.31 1.63 8.50
C CYS A 276 -24.51 1.37 10.00
N LYS A 277 -24.49 0.09 10.40
CA LYS A 277 -24.64 -0.32 11.80
C LYS A 277 -23.46 -1.16 12.25
N ARG A 278 -22.77 -0.71 13.28
CA ARG A 278 -21.73 -1.51 13.95
C ARG A 278 -22.38 -2.66 14.72
N LEU A 279 -22.00 -3.88 14.38
CA LEU A 279 -22.54 -5.10 14.96
C LEU A 279 -21.67 -5.62 16.12
N ALA A 280 -20.35 -5.57 15.95
CA ALA A 280 -19.42 -6.05 16.96
C ALA A 280 -18.05 -5.37 16.84
N VAL A 281 -17.29 -5.43 17.94
CA VAL A 281 -15.86 -5.14 17.98
C VAL A 281 -15.17 -6.32 18.66
N VAL A 282 -14.31 -7.02 17.93
CA VAL A 282 -13.53 -8.15 18.43
C VAL A 282 -12.10 -7.67 18.68
N PRO A 283 -11.73 -7.32 19.93
CA PRO A 283 -10.40 -6.79 20.22
C PRO A 283 -9.34 -7.89 20.12
N PHE A 284 -8.13 -7.54 19.67
CA PHE A 284 -6.98 -8.42 19.86
C PHE A 284 -6.54 -8.34 21.31
N ARG A 285 -6.64 -9.44 22.04
CA ARG A 285 -5.98 -9.56 23.34
C ARG A 285 -4.48 -9.59 23.06
N ARG A 286 -3.76 -8.57 23.52
CA ARG A 286 -2.30 -8.69 23.63
C ARG A 286 -2.07 -9.80 24.64
N LEU A 287 -1.43 -10.90 24.21
CA LEU A 287 -0.81 -11.80 25.16
C LEU A 287 0.16 -10.92 25.95
N LYS A 288 -0.09 -10.76 27.26
CA LYS A 288 0.91 -10.12 28.12
C LYS A 288 2.11 -11.05 28.09
N GLY A 289 3.16 -10.63 27.38
CA GLY A 289 4.49 -11.23 27.50
C GLY A 289 5.08 -10.97 28.87
#